data_AF-A0P226-F1
#
_entry.id   AF-A0P226-F1
#
_cell.length_a   1.000
_cell.length_b   1.000
_cell.length_c   1.000
_cell.angle_alpha   90.00
_cell.angle_beta   90.00
_cell.angle_gamma   90.00
#
_symmetry.space_group_name_H-M   'P 1'
#
loop_
_entity.id
_entity.type
_entity.pdbx_description
1 polymer ?
#
loop_
_entity_poly.entity_id
_entity_poly.type
_entity_poly.pdbx_seq_one_letter_code
_entity_poly.pdbx_strand_id
1 'polypeptide(L)'
;MRKLENEQHFLRFRALRQTNPPQTNGKAERFIKTLQEEWAYGVPYKTSEQRNAALPRWLGIYNCQRPHGGINFKTPITRLTLKQ
;
A
#
# COMPACT_ATOMS: atom_id res chain seq x y z
N MET A 1 15.67 -5.46 -37.44
CA MET A 1 14.42 -4.68 -37.43
C MET A 1 13.38 -5.39 -36.57
N ARG A 2 13.32 -5.05 -35.28
CA ARG A 2 12.18 -5.36 -34.37
C ARG A 2 12.25 -4.38 -33.19
N LYS A 3 12.02 -3.10 -33.50
CA LYS A 3 11.46 -2.13 -32.54
C LYS A 3 9.93 -2.23 -32.69
N LEU A 4 9.18 -1.73 -31.70
CA LEU A 4 7.73 -1.89 -31.45
C LEU A 4 7.51 -3.13 -30.58
N GLU A 5 6.99 -3.10 -29.35
CA GLU A 5 6.01 -2.19 -28.74
C GLU A 5 6.28 -2.13 -27.22
N ASN A 6 6.58 -0.96 -26.64
CA ASN A 6 6.44 -0.76 -25.19
C ASN A 6 6.27 0.72 -24.81
N GLU A 7 5.48 1.46 -25.58
CA GLU A 7 5.25 2.90 -25.42
C GLU A 7 3.87 3.23 -24.81
N GLN A 8 3.51 2.64 -23.67
CA GLN A 8 2.25 3.00 -22.98
C GLN A 8 2.36 3.20 -21.46
N HIS A 9 3.50 2.94 -20.82
CA HIS A 9 3.67 3.17 -19.39
C HIS A 9 4.97 3.92 -19.11
N PHE A 10 4.88 5.25 -18.90
CA PHE A 10 5.98 6.08 -18.40
C PHE A 10 6.30 5.79 -16.91
N LEU A 11 6.37 4.52 -16.52
CA LEU A 11 6.76 4.12 -15.17
C LEU A 11 8.29 4.12 -15.09
N ARG A 12 8.84 5.16 -14.46
CA ARG A 12 10.28 5.24 -14.19
C ARG A 12 10.62 4.32 -13.01
N PHE A 13 11.05 3.11 -13.31
CA PHE A 13 11.57 2.18 -12.31
C PHE A 13 12.92 2.68 -11.79
N ARG A 14 12.97 3.15 -10.53
CA ARG A 14 14.23 3.47 -9.85
C ARG A 14 14.63 2.27 -8.99
N ALA A 15 15.61 1.50 -9.48
CA ALA A 15 16.25 0.48 -8.65
C ALA A 15 17.00 1.18 -7.50
N LEU A 16 16.53 0.99 -6.27
CA LEU A 16 17.20 1.45 -5.06
C LEU A 16 18.41 0.52 -4.79
N ARG A 17 19.49 0.66 -5.56
CA ARG A 17 20.72 -0.17 -5.42
C ARG A 17 21.57 0.17 -4.18
N GLN A 18 21.12 1.09 -3.32
CA GLN A 18 21.78 1.44 -2.08
C GLN A 18 20.86 1.07 -0.91
N THR A 19 21.46 0.56 0.17
CA THR A 19 20.84 0.44 1.48
C THR A 19 20.38 1.83 1.90
N ASN A 20 19.14 2.18 1.58
CA ASN A 20 18.60 3.47 2.00
C ASN A 20 18.51 3.47 3.54
N PRO A 21 18.68 4.64 4.18
CA PRO A 21 18.46 4.73 5.61
C PRO A 21 17.05 4.19 5.94
N PRO A 22 16.86 3.46 7.05
CA PRO A 22 15.55 2.93 7.45
C PRO A 22 14.44 3.99 7.48
N GLN A 23 14.81 5.26 7.55
CA GLN A 23 13.94 6.42 7.51
C GLN A 23 13.18 6.60 6.19
N THR A 24 13.68 6.14 5.03
CA THR A 24 13.03 6.44 3.74
C THR A 24 11.80 5.59 3.46
N ASN A 25 11.69 4.41 4.06
CA ASN A 25 10.63 3.43 3.78
C ASN A 25 9.59 3.29 4.90
N GLY A 26 9.74 4.06 5.98
CA GLY A 26 8.92 3.91 7.20
C GLY A 26 7.40 3.98 6.97
N LYS A 27 6.93 4.68 5.93
CA LYS A 27 5.48 4.69 5.58
C LYS A 27 5.01 3.35 5.04
N ALA A 28 5.76 2.75 4.12
CA ALA A 28 5.42 1.44 3.57
C ALA A 28 5.59 0.35 4.63
N GLU A 29 6.64 0.43 5.44
CA GLU A 29 6.86 -0.50 6.56
C GLU A 29 5.73 -0.42 7.59
N ARG A 30 5.32 0.79 7.99
CA ARG A 30 4.18 0.97 8.90
C ARG A 30 2.88 0.42 8.30
N PHE A 31 2.65 0.63 7.00
CA PHE A 31 1.51 0.04 6.30
C PHE A 31 1.56 -1.50 6.30
N ILE A 32 2.67 -2.10 5.90
CA ILE A 32 2.85 -3.56 5.82
C ILE A 32 2.68 -4.21 7.20
N LYS A 33 3.28 -3.61 8.23
CA LYS A 33 3.11 -4.09 9.61
C LYS A 33 1.64 -4.11 10.02
N THR A 34 0.93 -3.02 9.79
CA THR A 34 -0.49 -2.89 10.15
C THR A 34 -1.37 -3.86 9.33
N LEU A 35 -1.06 -4.03 8.04
CA LEU A 35 -1.69 -5.00 7.16
C LEU A 35 -1.51 -6.43 7.68
N GLN A 36 -0.32 -6.79 8.13
CA GLN A 36 -0.06 -8.12 8.70
C GLN A 36 -0.81 -8.34 10.02
N GLU A 37 -0.73 -7.37 10.94
CA GLU A 37 -1.34 -7.47 12.27
C GLU A 37 -2.87 -7.61 12.20
N GLU A 38 -3.53 -6.89 11.29
CA GLU A 38 -4.99 -6.81 11.28
C GLU A 38 -5.65 -7.64 10.20
N TRP A 39 -5.11 -7.63 8.98
CA TRP A 39 -5.68 -8.40 7.88
C TRP A 39 -5.14 -9.81 7.84
N ALA A 40 -3.82 -10.01 7.91
CA ALA A 40 -3.25 -11.34 7.71
C ALA A 40 -3.43 -12.24 8.94
N TYR A 41 -3.25 -11.67 10.14
CA TYR A 41 -3.23 -12.42 11.40
C TYR A 41 -4.30 -11.99 12.41
N GLY A 42 -5.01 -10.89 12.16
CA GLY A 42 -6.05 -10.39 13.08
C GLY A 42 -7.34 -11.20 13.09
N VAL A 43 -7.53 -12.10 12.10
CA VAL A 43 -8.70 -12.97 11.98
C VAL A 43 -8.24 -14.39 11.60
N PRO A 44 -8.80 -15.45 12.21
CA PRO A 44 -8.51 -16.81 11.81
C PRO A 44 -9.26 -17.16 10.50
N TYR A 45 -8.56 -17.12 9.37
CA TYR A 45 -9.07 -17.59 8.08
C TYR A 45 -8.83 -19.09 7.92
N LYS A 46 -9.76 -19.79 7.25
CA LYS A 46 -9.60 -21.23 6.98
C LYS A 46 -8.68 -21.49 5.78
N THR A 47 -8.63 -20.57 4.83
CA THR A 47 -7.80 -20.69 3.62
C THR A 47 -7.22 -19.35 3.20
N SER A 48 -6.18 -19.38 2.35
CA SER A 48 -5.58 -18.19 1.74
C SER A 48 -6.56 -17.42 0.87
N GLU A 49 -7.48 -18.09 0.21
CA GLU A 49 -8.49 -17.50 -0.69
C GLU A 49 -9.47 -16.65 0.13
N GLN A 50 -9.90 -17.14 1.29
CA GLN A 50 -10.76 -16.38 2.19
C GLN A 50 -10.05 -15.11 2.68
N ARG A 51 -8.77 -15.22 3.06
CA ARG A 51 -7.97 -14.06 3.45
C ARG A 51 -7.84 -13.06 2.29
N ASN A 52 -7.56 -13.52 1.08
CA ASN A 52 -7.44 -12.67 -0.10
C ASN A 52 -8.78 -11.98 -0.43
N ALA A 53 -9.91 -12.67 -0.27
CA ALA A 53 -11.24 -12.08 -0.48
C ALA A 53 -11.56 -10.98 0.55
N ALA A 54 -11.00 -11.04 1.76
CA ALA A 54 -11.16 -10.00 2.78
C ALA A 54 -10.28 -8.76 2.55
N LEU A 55 -9.20 -8.88 1.75
CA LEU A 55 -8.22 -7.82 1.55
C LEU A 55 -8.83 -6.52 0.99
N PRO A 56 -9.67 -6.52 -0.06
CA PRO A 56 -10.25 -5.29 -0.59
C PRO A 56 -11.08 -4.52 0.44
N ARG A 57 -11.84 -5.25 1.28
CA ARG A 57 -12.62 -4.65 2.36
C ARG A 57 -11.71 -4.01 3.41
N TRP A 58 -10.66 -4.71 3.83
CA TRP A 58 -9.71 -4.16 4.80
C TRP A 58 -9.00 -2.91 4.25
N LEU A 59 -8.59 -2.92 2.97
CA LEU A 59 -8.00 -1.75 2.31
C LEU A 59 -8.96 -0.56 2.29
N GLY A 60 -10.25 -0.78 2.04
CA GLY A 60 -11.28 0.27 2.10
C GLY A 60 -11.38 0.90 3.50
N ILE A 61 -11.35 0.07 4.55
CA ILE A 61 -11.38 0.55 5.94
C ILE A 61 -10.09 1.34 6.26
N TYR A 62 -8.93 0.78 5.93
CA TYR A 62 -7.63 1.41 6.20
C TYR A 62 -7.49 2.78 5.52
N ASN A 63 -7.89 2.87 4.25
CA ASN A 63 -7.73 4.07 3.43
C ASN A 63 -8.79 5.15 3.69
N CYS A 64 -10.03 4.75 4.04
CA CYS A 64 -11.16 5.69 4.07
C CYS A 64 -11.77 5.91 5.44
N GLN A 65 -11.55 5.03 6.42
CA GLN A 65 -12.26 5.07 7.71
C GLN A 65 -11.30 5.18 8.89
N ARG A 66 -10.10 4.60 8.80
CA ARG A 66 -9.15 4.59 9.91
C ARG A 66 -8.49 5.95 10.12
N PRO A 67 -8.54 6.54 11.32
CA PRO A 67 -7.80 7.75 11.64
C PRO A 67 -6.32 7.44 11.89
N HIS A 68 -5.41 8.26 11.35
CA HIS A 68 -3.97 8.08 11.51
C HIS A 68 -3.33 9.27 12.23
N GLY A 69 -2.69 9.01 13.37
CA GLY A 69 -2.08 10.05 14.20
C GLY A 69 -1.00 10.87 13.47
N GLY A 70 -0.23 10.25 12.56
CA GLY A 70 0.78 10.93 11.75
C GLY A 70 0.24 11.91 10.70
N ILE A 71 -1.09 11.99 10.53
CA ILE A 71 -1.77 12.91 9.60
C ILE A 71 -2.96 13.62 10.27
N ASN A 72 -2.81 14.03 11.53
CA ASN A 72 -3.83 14.75 12.32
C ASN A 72 -5.16 13.99 12.39
N PHE A 73 -5.09 12.67 12.60
CA PHE A 73 -6.24 11.77 12.67
C PHE A 73 -7.13 11.73 11.42
N LYS A 74 -6.63 12.24 10.29
CA LYS A 74 -7.29 12.08 9.00
C LYS A 74 -7.06 10.68 8.44
N THR A 75 -7.82 10.32 7.42
CA THR A 75 -7.68 9.03 6.71
C THR A 75 -6.67 9.19 5.55
N PRO A 76 -5.97 8.13 5.12
CA PRO A 76 -4.91 8.25 4.10
C PRO A 76 -5.41 8.85 2.79
N ILE A 77 -6.66 8.56 2.40
CA ILE A 77 -7.26 9.09 1.17
C ILE A 77 -7.35 10.62 1.17
N THR A 78 -7.48 11.28 2.33
CA THR A 78 -7.57 12.75 2.39
C THR A 78 -6.28 13.45 1.95
N ARG A 79 -5.17 12.70 1.82
CA ARG A 79 -3.87 13.23 1.36
C ARG A 79 -3.70 13.11 -0.15
N LEU A 80 -4.55 12.35 -0.82
CA LEU A 80 -4.56 12.25 -2.28
C LEU A 80 -5.27 13.49 -2.83
N THR A 81 -4.49 14.51 -3.20
CA THR A 81 -5.01 15.55 -4.08
C THR A 81 -5.08 14.97 -5.49
N LEU A 82 -6.30 14.77 -6.02
CA LEU A 82 -6.47 14.62 -7.46
C LEU A 82 -6.04 15.97 -8.06
N LYS A 83 -4.81 16.05 -8.58
CA LYS A 83 -4.50 17.10 -9.54
C LYS A 83 -5.33 16.78 -10.78
N GLN A 84 -6.37 17.59 -11.02
CA GLN A 84 -7.03 17.66 -12.32
C GLN A 84 -6.07 18.27 -13.34
#